data_AF-A0A519K6E7-F1
#
_entry.id   AF-A0A519K6E7-F1
#
_cell.length_a   1.000
_cell.length_b   1.000
_cell.length_c   1.000
_cell.angle_alpha   90.00
_cell.angle_beta   90.00
_cell.angle_gamma   90.00
#
_symmetry.space_group_name_H-M   'P 1'
#
loop_
_entity.id
_entity.type
_entity.pdbx_description
1 polymer ?
#
loop_
_entity_poly.entity_id
_entity_poly.type
_entity_poly.pdbx_seq_one_letter_code
_entity_poly.pdbx_strand_id
1 'polypeptide(L)' 'MTIRDFITNPDRYDPVYRETGDYARHDFTVRYNVNDQLTLRTGVVNAFDAEQASWLGTTLYSNFDPFGRRFFVGLNYRPW' A
#
# COMPACT_ATOMS: atom_id res chain seq x y z
N MET A 1 -13.41 -24.21 -6.50
CA MET A 1 -12.30 -24.64 -7.37
C MET A 1 -11.48 -25.62 -6.56
N THR A 2 -11.53 -26.90 -6.92
CA THR A 2 -10.91 -27.99 -6.15
C THR A 2 -9.47 -28.23 -6.62
N ILE A 3 -8.59 -28.65 -5.71
CA ILE A 3 -7.17 -29.01 -5.96
C ILE A 3 -6.96 -29.93 -7.18
N ARG A 4 -7.99 -30.68 -7.58
CA ARG A 4 -7.96 -31.61 -8.72
C ARG A 4 -7.91 -30.94 -10.11
N ASP A 5 -8.33 -29.68 -10.25
CA ASP A 5 -8.34 -29.00 -11.55
C ASP A 5 -6.94 -28.52 -12.01
N PHE A 6 -5.95 -28.53 -11.10
CA PHE A 6 -4.58 -28.05 -11.37
C PHE A 6 -3.59 -29.14 -11.81
N ILE A 7 -3.93 -30.43 -11.66
CA ILE A 7 -2.98 -31.55 -11.85
C ILE A 7 -2.71 -31.84 -13.33
N THR A 8 -3.58 -31.43 -14.24
CA THR A 8 -3.49 -31.81 -15.67
C THR A 8 -2.47 -31.02 -16.49
N ASN A 9 -1.97 -29.87 -16.02
CA ASN A 9 -0.88 -29.16 -16.70
C ASN A 9 -0.14 -28.17 -15.76
N PRO A 10 0.78 -28.67 -14.91
CA PRO A 10 1.51 -27.85 -13.93
C PRO A 10 2.45 -26.81 -14.57
N ASP A 11 2.79 -26.96 -15.85
CA ASP A 11 3.72 -26.09 -16.58
C ASP A 11 3.01 -25.01 -17.42
N ARG A 12 1.67 -25.00 -17.43
CA ARG A 12 0.89 -24.04 -18.23
C ARG A 12 1.07 -22.58 -17.82
N TYR A 13 1.44 -22.35 -16.56
CA TYR A 13 1.57 -21.02 -15.98
C TYR A 13 2.96 -20.89 -15.35
N ASP A 14 3.65 -19.80 -15.67
CA ASP A 14 4.90 -19.44 -15.01
C ASP A 14 4.66 -19.38 -13.49
N PRO A 15 5.45 -20.13 -12.68
CA PRO A 15 5.31 -20.15 -11.24
C PRO A 15 5.32 -18.76 -10.59
N VAL A 16 5.97 -17.77 -11.21
CA VAL A 16 6.03 -16.39 -10.70
C VAL A 16 4.65 -15.77 -10.52
N TYR A 17 3.65 -16.18 -11.31
CA TYR A 17 2.28 -15.66 -11.21
C TYR A 17 1.46 -16.30 -10.07
N ARG A 18 2.01 -17.28 -9.35
CA ARG A 18 1.32 -18.00 -8.27
C ARG A 18 1.47 -17.31 -6.92
N GLU A 19 2.50 -16.49 -6.76
CA GLU A 19 2.84 -15.83 -5.50
C GLU A 19 3.05 -14.34 -5.77
N THR A 20 2.73 -13.50 -4.80
CA THR A 20 2.95 -12.04 -4.91
C THR A 20 4.22 -11.60 -4.17
N GLY A 21 4.81 -12.50 -3.38
CA GLY A 21 5.83 -12.18 -2.40
C GLY A 21 5.28 -11.44 -1.17
N ASP A 22 6.17 -11.21 -0.22
CA ASP A 22 5.89 -10.45 1.00
C ASP A 22 5.77 -8.95 0.68
N TYR A 23 4.83 -8.29 1.36
CA TYR A 23 4.61 -6.86 1.22
C TYR A 23 4.52 -6.18 2.58
N ALA A 24 5.35 -5.14 2.78
CA ALA A 24 5.37 -4.35 4.01
C ALA A 24 5.44 -2.86 3.69
N ARG A 25 4.38 -2.13 4.04
CA ARG A 25 4.31 -0.67 3.90
C ARG A 25 4.60 0.01 5.24
N HIS A 26 5.41 1.07 5.19
CA HIS A 26 5.73 1.89 6.36
C HIS A 26 5.29 3.32 6.10
N ASP A 27 4.43 3.83 6.98
CA ASP A 27 3.89 5.18 6.89
C ASP A 27 4.37 5.98 8.10
N PHE A 28 4.85 7.20 7.86
CA PHE A 28 5.32 8.09 8.92
C PHE A 28 4.48 9.37 8.90
N THR A 29 3.92 9.71 10.05
CA THR A 29 3.13 10.94 10.23
C THR A 29 3.63 11.73 11.42
N VAL A 30 3.90 13.01 11.19
CA VAL A 30 4.21 13.99 12.24
C VAL A 30 3.00 14.90 12.41
N ARG A 31 2.63 15.13 13.66
CA ARG A 31 1.64 16.13 14.05
C ARG A 31 2.32 17.19 14.90
N TYR A 32 2.12 18.45 14.55
CA TYR A 32 2.59 19.60 15.30
C TYR A 32 1.42 20.53 15.63
N ASN A 33 1.24 20.82 16.91
CA ASN A 33 0.26 21.82 17.34
C ASN A 33 0.95 23.19 17.26
N VAL A 34 0.59 23.99 16.27
CA VAL A 34 1.18 25.32 16.04
C VAL A 34 0.73 26.27 17.15
N ASN A 35 -0.54 26.19 17.51
CA ASN A 35 -1.17 26.85 18.65
C ASN A 35 -2.43 26.05 19.05
N ASP A 36 -3.22 26.57 20.00
CA ASP A 36 -4.43 25.90 20.50
C ASP A 36 -5.53 25.73 19.44
N GLN A 37 -5.50 26.53 18.38
CA GLN A 37 -6.50 26.55 17.32
C GLN A 37 -6.01 25.89 16.04
N LEU A 38 -4.70 25.71 15.83
CA LEU A 38 -4.12 25.26 14.57
C LEU A 38 -3.21 24.05 14.78
N THR A 39 -3.55 22.95 14.10
CA THR A 39 -2.73 21.74 14.02
C THR A 39 -2.23 21.55 12.59
N LEU A 40 -0.92 21.34 12.46
CA LEU A 40 -0.28 20.89 11.23
C LEU A 40 -0.05 19.38 11.30
N ARG A 41 -0.35 18.68 10.21
CA ARG A 41 0.00 17.28 9.98
C ARG A 41 0.77 17.17 8.67
N THR A 42 1.87 16.44 8.70
CA THR A 42 2.66 16.13 7.51
C THR A 42 3.16 14.71 7.62
N GLY A 43 3.44 14.09 6.49
CA GLY A 43 3.94 12.73 6.50
C GLY A 43 4.20 12.17 5.12
N VAL A 44 4.64 10.91 5.16
CA VAL A 44 4.89 10.09 3.99
C VAL A 44 4.15 8.77 4.15
N VAL A 45 3.44 8.38 3.09
CA VAL A 45 2.84 7.06 2.91
C VAL A 45 3.78 6.27 2.01
N ASN A 46 3.98 4.99 2.33
CA ASN A 46 4.89 4.11 1.62
C ASN A 46 6.32 4.67 1.54
N ALA A 47 6.94 4.91 2.71
CA ALA A 47 8.25 5.57 2.82
C ALA A 47 9.37 4.88 2.02
N PHE A 48 9.26 3.56 1.85
CA PHE A 48 10.24 2.73 1.13
C PHE A 48 9.85 2.42 -0.32
N ASP A 49 8.76 3.00 -0.83
CA ASP A 49 8.32 2.82 -2.21
C ASP A 49 8.14 1.33 -2.60
N ALA A 50 7.56 0.56 -1.69
CA ALA A 50 7.25 -0.84 -1.92
C ALA A 50 6.04 -0.92 -2.87
N GLU A 51 6.24 -1.53 -4.03
CA GLU A 51 5.18 -1.77 -5.01
C GLU A 51 4.77 -3.24 -5.01
N GLN A 52 3.49 -3.50 -5.30
CA GLN A 52 3.00 -4.86 -5.49
C GLN A 52 3.57 -5.48 -6.77
N ALA A 53 3.51 -6.81 -6.85
CA ALA A 53 3.88 -7.51 -8.08
C ALA A 53 3.08 -6.99 -9.30
N SER A 54 3.79 -6.70 -10.39
CA SER A 54 3.23 -5.97 -11.55
C SER A 54 2.08 -6.71 -12.24
N TRP A 55 2.09 -8.05 -12.22
CA TRP A 55 1.04 -8.89 -12.78
C TRP A 55 -0.29 -8.84 -12.02
N LEU A 56 -0.31 -8.24 -10.83
CA LEU A 56 -1.56 -7.93 -10.13
C LEU A 56 -2.28 -6.72 -10.75
N GLY A 57 -1.67 -6.01 -11.71
CA GLY A 57 -2.33 -5.00 -12.53
C GLY A 57 -3.02 -3.91 -11.71
N THR A 58 -2.32 -3.39 -10.70
CA THR A 58 -2.83 -2.40 -9.72
C THR A 58 -4.12 -2.81 -9.01
N THR A 59 -4.47 -4.10 -9.01
CA THR A 59 -5.68 -4.58 -8.33
C THR A 59 -5.63 -4.17 -6.86
N LEU A 60 -6.67 -3.45 -6.44
CA LEU A 60 -6.90 -2.97 -5.09
C LEU A 60 -7.36 -4.11 -4.17
N TYR A 61 -6.57 -5.18 -4.07
CA TYR A 61 -6.75 -6.12 -2.97
C TYR A 61 -6.43 -5.37 -1.67
N SER A 62 -7.24 -5.56 -0.63
CA SER A 62 -7.16 -4.80 0.64
C SER A 62 -5.78 -4.82 1.32
N ASN A 63 -4.94 -5.77 0.92
CA ASN A 63 -3.63 -6.07 1.47
C ASN A 63 -2.47 -5.38 0.71
N PHE A 64 -2.70 -4.78 -0.46
CA PHE A 64 -1.67 -4.06 -1.22
C PHE A 64 -2.06 -2.60 -1.46
N ASP A 65 -1.07 -1.72 -1.42
CA ASP A 65 -1.20 -0.35 -1.89
C ASP A 65 -0.62 -0.28 -3.30
N PRO A 66 -1.44 -0.07 -4.35
CA PRO A 66 -0.94 -0.04 -5.73
C PRO A 66 -0.21 1.27 -6.05
N PHE A 67 -0.14 2.18 -5.09
CA PHE A 67 0.53 3.46 -5.24
C PHE A 67 1.87 3.44 -4.53
N GLY A 68 2.89 3.99 -5.18
CA GLY A 68 4.22 4.21 -4.59
C GLY A 68 4.22 5.27 -3.48
N ARG A 69 5.41 5.80 -3.19
CA ARG A 69 5.64 6.79 -2.13
C ARG A 69 4.87 8.08 -2.38
N ARG A 70 4.12 8.53 -1.36
CA ARG A 70 3.31 9.76 -1.42
C ARG A 70 3.56 10.63 -0.20
N PHE A 71 3.64 11.93 -0.41
CA PHE A 71 3.77 12.93 0.66
C PHE A 71 2.45 13.66 0.85
N PHE A 72 2.16 14.04 2.09
CA PHE A 72 0.99 14.84 2.39
C PHE A 72 1.31 15.94 3.39
N VAL A 73 0.56 17.03 3.29
CA VAL A 73 0.51 18.12 4.25
C VAL A 73 -0.95 18.50 4.48
N GLY A 74 -1.33 18.73 5.73
CA GLY A 74 -2.69 19.04 6.13
C GLY A 74 -2.72 20.01 7.30
N LEU A 75 -3.65 20.95 7.25
CA LEU A 75 -3.91 21.93 8.30
C LEU A 75 -5.30 21.69 8.86
N ASN A 76 -5.43 21.76 10.18
CA ASN A 76 -6.70 21.73 10.87
C ASN A 76 -6.83 22.95 11.77
N TYR A 77 -7.75 23.85 11.43
CA TYR A 77 -8.06 25.06 12.19
C TYR A 77 -9.38 24.91 12.95
N ARG A 78 -9.37 25.17 14.26
CA ARG A 78 -10.51 25.12 15.17
C ARG A 78 -10.63 26.45 15.92
N PRO A 79 -11.49 27.37 15.45
CA PRO A 79 -11.62 28.70 16.02
C PRO A 79 -12.38 28.79 17.35
N TRP A 80 -13.18 27.77 17.71
CA TRP A 80 -13.89 27.66 18.99
C TRP A 80 -13.96 26.19 19.44
#